data_AF-A0A929CFZ9-F1
#
_entry.id   AF-A0A929CFZ9-F1
#
_cell.length_a   1.000
_cell.length_b   1.000
_cell.length_c   1.000
_cell.angle_alpha   90.00
_cell.angle_beta   90.00
_cell.angle_gamma   90.00
#
_symmetry.space_group_name_H-M   'P 1'
#
loop_
_entity.id
_entity.type
_entity.pdbx_description
1 polymer ?
#
loop_
_entity_poly.entity_id
_entity_poly.type
_entity_poly.pdbx_seq_one_letter_code
_entity_poly.pdbx_strand_id
1 'polypeptide(L)'
;MKLKKYSLVVVALLSFLGASAQGVENLRINEVLISNENGINDSYGEKTGWIEIYNDGYVSTTLAGCYISIAPPLGSGEDMFVDKSVFGAETYCIPKSANNVMSMPPRAYSLFFTGDSSHSPFNTTFTLPVKGTIYLWNASGKGVPIDTFKYDFSEIPSDNSLAVIRGARGTKNVIKTFVNPTPGHANYVEAAVSPTEKLKEQDKYGFIMTLTAVSVVFLALMILYLVFRTVGKFMQKRDAAKIKASMPKSQSKKEVIVGDLSGEVAAAITIALKAYQDELEAEEQMQLTLNRVAKSYSPWSSKIHGLTHEPERKR
;
A
#
# COMPACT_ATOMS: atom_id res chain seq x y z
N MET A 1 53.52 -33.78 3.88
CA MET A 1 53.06 -32.94 5.01
C MET A 1 53.52 -31.47 4.97
N LYS A 2 54.62 -31.11 4.27
CA LYS A 2 55.15 -29.73 4.24
C LYS A 2 54.39 -28.77 3.29
N LEU A 3 53.81 -29.26 2.19
CA LEU A 3 53.10 -28.43 1.19
C LEU A 3 51.77 -27.82 1.72
N LYS A 4 51.05 -28.56 2.58
CA LYS A 4 49.79 -28.06 3.20
C LYS A 4 50.02 -26.90 4.18
N LYS A 5 51.21 -26.81 4.79
CA LYS A 5 51.56 -25.72 5.72
C LYS A 5 51.79 -24.40 5.00
N TYR A 6 52.40 -24.41 3.80
CA TYR A 6 52.61 -23.20 3.01
C TYR A 6 51.33 -22.69 2.33
N SER A 7 50.44 -23.61 1.90
CA SER A 7 49.14 -23.23 1.34
C SER A 7 48.26 -22.48 2.35
N LEU A 8 48.29 -22.88 3.63
CA LEU A 8 47.51 -22.21 4.68
C LEU A 8 48.08 -20.81 5.03
N VAL A 9 49.41 -20.64 4.95
CA VAL A 9 50.07 -19.34 5.11
C VAL A 9 49.77 -18.41 3.94
N VAL A 10 49.72 -18.90 2.70
CA VAL A 10 49.37 -18.10 1.51
C VAL A 10 47.90 -17.67 1.53
N VAL A 11 46.98 -18.54 1.96
CA VAL A 11 45.56 -18.20 2.14
C VAL A 11 45.35 -17.21 3.29
N ALA A 12 46.14 -17.32 4.37
CA ALA A 12 46.15 -16.35 5.47
C ALA A 12 46.77 -14.99 5.06
N LEU A 13 47.77 -14.98 4.17
CA LEU A 13 48.34 -13.75 3.62
C LEU A 13 47.38 -13.07 2.63
N LEU A 14 46.64 -13.84 1.82
CA LEU A 14 45.67 -13.33 0.85
C LEU A 14 44.39 -12.80 1.51
N SER A 15 44.05 -13.26 2.71
CA SER A 15 42.92 -12.73 3.49
C SER A 15 43.22 -11.40 4.19
N PHE A 16 44.49 -10.96 4.22
CA PHE A 16 44.89 -9.66 4.74
C PHE A 16 44.90 -8.53 3.69
N LEU A 17 44.66 -8.83 2.41
CA LEU A 17 44.75 -7.83 1.32
C LEU A 17 43.45 -7.03 1.06
N GLY A 18 42.41 -7.17 1.89
CA GLY A 18 41.07 -6.67 1.53
C GLY A 18 40.25 -6.01 2.63
N ALA A 19 40.85 -5.50 3.71
CA ALA A 19 40.12 -4.67 4.67
C ALA A 19 39.93 -3.25 4.11
N SER A 20 39.18 -3.12 3.02
CA SER A 20 38.71 -1.82 2.55
C SER A 20 37.59 -1.36 3.47
N ALA A 21 37.66 -0.13 3.99
CA ALA A 21 36.60 0.49 4.77
C ALA A 21 35.38 0.77 3.88
N GLN A 22 34.59 -0.26 3.61
CA GLN A 22 33.59 -0.32 2.54
C GLN A 22 32.36 0.58 2.76
N GLY A 23 32.22 1.15 3.96
CA GLY A 23 31.09 2.02 4.32
C GLY A 23 31.20 3.46 3.80
N VAL A 24 32.40 4.04 3.87
CA VAL A 24 32.66 5.46 3.53
C VAL A 24 32.34 5.76 2.07
N GLU A 25 32.56 4.79 1.18
CA GLU A 25 32.27 4.90 -0.25
C GLU A 25 30.77 4.99 -0.59
N ASN A 26 29.87 4.80 0.39
CA ASN A 26 28.42 4.94 0.20
C ASN A 26 27.87 6.30 0.66
N LEU A 27 28.73 7.19 1.16
CA LEU A 27 28.33 8.54 1.54
C LEU A 27 28.05 9.37 0.30
N ARG A 28 26.93 10.07 0.27
CA ARG A 28 26.51 10.87 -0.88
C ARG A 28 26.01 12.23 -0.44
N ILE A 29 26.22 13.24 -1.26
CA ILE A 29 25.62 14.56 -1.06
C ILE A 29 24.12 14.43 -1.39
N ASN A 30 23.24 14.85 -0.48
CA ASN A 30 21.81 14.68 -0.60
C ASN A 30 21.10 15.96 -1.05
N GLU A 31 21.40 17.06 -0.40
CA GLU A 31 20.68 18.32 -0.57
C GLU A 31 21.60 19.47 -0.19
N VAL A 32 21.46 20.60 -0.89
CA VAL A 32 22.30 21.79 -0.70
C VAL A 32 21.42 23.02 -0.75
N LEU A 33 21.67 23.97 0.15
CA LEU A 33 21.01 25.26 0.20
C LEU A 33 22.04 26.34 0.51
N ILE A 34 22.01 27.45 -0.23
CA ILE A 34 23.02 28.51 -0.11
C ILE A 34 22.53 29.69 0.73
N SER A 35 21.33 30.19 0.46
CA SER A 35 20.74 31.32 1.18
C SER A 35 19.56 30.85 2.02
N ASN A 36 19.69 30.97 3.34
CA ASN A 36 18.72 30.53 4.34
C ASN A 36 18.24 31.75 5.13
N GLU A 37 17.03 32.22 4.86
CA GLU A 37 16.44 33.39 5.52
C GLU A 37 15.33 32.96 6.50
N ASN A 38 14.51 31.99 6.11
CA ASN A 38 13.35 31.54 6.87
C ASN A 38 13.41 30.06 7.29
N GLY A 39 14.45 29.33 6.89
CA GLY A 39 14.64 27.93 7.23
C GLY A 39 15.19 27.67 8.63
N ILE A 40 15.89 26.54 8.75
CA ILE A 40 16.43 26.01 10.01
C ILE A 40 17.63 26.82 10.51
N ASN A 41 17.81 26.83 11.83
CA ASN A 41 18.97 27.44 12.48
C ASN A 41 20.04 26.40 12.76
N ASP A 42 21.29 26.85 12.82
CA ASP A 42 22.39 26.06 13.36
C ASP A 42 22.33 25.94 14.90
N SER A 43 23.32 25.27 15.50
CA SER A 43 23.38 25.08 16.95
C SER A 43 23.53 26.38 17.76
N TYR A 44 23.83 27.51 17.13
CA TYR A 44 24.03 28.82 17.76
C TYR A 44 22.87 29.77 17.45
N GLY A 45 21.87 29.31 16.69
CA GLY A 45 20.69 30.08 16.34
C GLY A 45 20.85 30.92 15.06
N GLU A 46 21.94 30.74 14.32
CA GLU A 46 22.16 31.46 13.07
C GLU A 46 21.56 30.72 11.87
N LYS A 47 21.13 31.49 10.87
CA LYS A 47 20.63 30.95 9.60
C LYS A 47 21.69 31.11 8.53
N THR A 48 22.31 29.98 8.19
CA THR A 48 23.31 29.91 7.13
C THR A 48 22.93 28.85 6.11
N GLY A 49 23.56 28.91 4.94
CA GLY A 49 23.49 27.83 3.97
C GLY A 49 24.03 26.54 4.54
N TRP A 50 23.61 25.41 3.99
CA TRP A 50 23.96 24.10 4.51
C TRP A 50 24.11 23.06 3.39
N ILE A 51 24.87 22.02 3.70
CA ILE A 51 25.14 20.86 2.86
C ILE A 51 24.69 19.63 3.64
N GLU A 52 23.86 18.80 3.04
CA GLU A 52 23.44 17.55 3.64
C GLU A 52 24.14 16.36 2.99
N ILE A 53 24.64 15.46 3.85
CA ILE A 53 25.25 14.19 3.47
C ILE A 53 24.34 13.05 3.94
N TYR A 54 24.16 12.06 3.07
CA TYR A 54 23.34 10.88 3.29
C TYR A 54 24.17 9.61 3.20
N ASN A 55 23.92 8.66 4.10
CA ASN A 55 24.49 7.33 4.05
C ASN A 55 23.59 6.40 3.23
N ASP A 56 23.93 6.17 1.95
CA ASP A 56 23.20 5.18 1.13
C ASP A 56 23.55 3.73 1.50
N GLY A 57 24.57 3.54 2.34
CA GLY A 57 24.98 2.25 2.83
C GLY A 57 23.96 1.61 3.78
N TYR A 58 24.09 0.30 3.95
CA TYR A 58 23.34 -0.49 4.93
C TYR A 58 24.10 -0.70 6.25
N VAL A 59 25.23 -0.01 6.42
CA VAL A 59 26.11 -0.11 7.57
C VAL A 59 26.43 1.28 8.09
N SER A 60 26.52 1.42 9.42
CA SER A 60 26.95 2.66 10.05
C SER A 60 28.35 3.05 9.55
N THR A 61 28.51 4.31 9.20
CA THR A 61 29.74 4.84 8.58
C THR A 61 30.14 6.13 9.25
N THR A 62 31.43 6.29 9.53
CA THR A 62 31.95 7.52 10.13
C THR A 62 32.33 8.55 9.08
N LEU A 63 31.89 9.79 9.30
CA LEU A 63 32.31 10.98 8.55
C LEU A 63 33.63 11.56 9.08
N ALA A 64 34.08 11.12 10.26
CA ALA A 64 35.27 11.65 10.92
C ALA A 64 36.51 11.54 10.03
N GLY A 65 37.18 12.67 9.82
CA GLY A 65 38.39 12.78 9.00
C GLY A 65 38.14 12.89 7.50
N CYS A 66 36.90 12.72 7.02
CA CYS A 66 36.53 13.05 5.64
C CYS A 66 36.66 14.56 5.40
N TYR A 67 36.76 14.97 4.14
CA TYR A 67 36.84 16.38 3.77
C TYR A 67 35.69 16.78 2.88
N ILE A 68 35.22 18.02 3.07
CA ILE A 68 34.28 18.70 2.18
C ILE A 68 35.04 19.86 1.56
N SER A 69 35.12 19.90 0.23
CA SER A 69 35.79 20.98 -0.50
C SER A 69 34.84 21.63 -1.49
N ILE A 70 34.98 22.94 -1.69
CA ILE A 70 34.37 23.65 -2.81
C ILE A 70 35.46 23.95 -3.82
N ALA A 71 35.14 23.82 -5.11
CA ALA A 71 35.97 24.33 -6.18
C ALA A 71 35.13 24.73 -7.41
N PRO A 72 35.67 25.57 -8.30
CA PRO A 72 35.21 25.62 -9.69
C PRO A 72 35.25 24.20 -10.30
N PRO A 73 34.37 23.88 -11.27
CA PRO A 73 34.37 22.54 -11.87
C PRO A 73 35.74 22.24 -12.49
N LEU A 74 36.42 21.21 -11.96
CA LEU A 74 37.71 20.78 -12.50
C LEU A 74 37.56 20.37 -13.97
N GLY A 75 38.56 20.73 -14.80
CA GLY A 75 38.57 20.46 -16.22
C GLY A 75 38.66 18.96 -16.50
N SER A 76 38.05 18.48 -17.58
CA SER A 76 38.10 17.07 -17.95
C SER A 76 39.50 16.67 -18.43
N GLY A 77 40.23 15.84 -17.67
CA GLY A 77 41.29 15.00 -18.23
C GLY A 77 42.57 14.86 -17.41
N GLU A 78 43.07 15.93 -16.79
CA GLU A 78 44.36 15.92 -16.08
C GLU A 78 44.24 16.17 -14.56
N ASP A 79 43.04 16.55 -14.11
CA ASP A 79 42.71 16.95 -12.74
C ASP A 79 42.18 15.80 -11.85
N MET A 80 42.36 14.53 -12.26
CA MET A 80 41.81 13.37 -11.53
C MET A 80 42.71 12.85 -10.39
N PHE A 81 43.87 13.48 -10.16
CA PHE A 81 44.77 13.21 -9.01
C PHE A 81 44.98 14.45 -8.15
N VAL A 82 43.89 15.13 -7.83
CA VAL A 82 43.95 16.38 -7.06
C VAL A 82 44.02 16.06 -5.57
N ASP A 83 45.10 16.52 -4.95
CA ASP A 83 45.23 16.54 -3.50
C ASP A 83 44.34 17.67 -2.95
N LYS A 84 43.66 17.44 -1.83
CA LYS A 84 42.83 18.45 -1.16
C LYS A 84 43.54 19.81 -0.97
N SER A 85 44.87 19.83 -0.88
CA SER A 85 45.68 21.05 -0.74
C SER A 85 45.55 22.01 -1.92
N VAL A 86 45.10 21.55 -3.08
CA VAL A 86 44.83 22.40 -4.26
C VAL A 86 43.65 23.34 -4.00
N PHE A 87 42.73 22.99 -3.10
CA PHE A 87 41.55 23.81 -2.76
C PHE A 87 41.79 24.76 -1.57
N GLY A 88 42.98 24.74 -0.96
CA GLY A 88 43.39 25.71 0.06
C GLY A 88 42.37 25.91 1.20
N ALA A 89 41.95 27.16 1.40
CA ALA A 89 41.01 27.57 2.46
C ALA A 89 39.55 27.10 2.24
N GLU A 90 39.22 26.60 1.05
CA GLU A 90 37.88 26.14 0.67
C GLU A 90 37.68 24.64 0.96
N THR A 91 38.48 24.08 1.88
CA THR A 91 38.38 22.70 2.34
C THR A 91 38.18 22.62 3.84
N TYR A 92 37.11 21.95 4.24
CA TYR A 92 36.77 21.66 5.62
C TYR A 92 37.11 20.20 5.93
N CYS A 93 37.85 19.98 7.02
CA CYS A 93 38.12 18.66 7.57
C CYS A 93 37.10 18.35 8.65
N ILE A 94 36.33 17.27 8.48
CA ILE A 94 35.37 16.85 9.50
C ILE A 94 36.18 16.34 10.72
N PRO A 95 36.06 16.98 11.89
CA PRO A 95 36.91 16.66 13.03
C PRO A 95 36.64 15.25 13.55
N LYS A 96 37.70 14.59 14.02
CA LYS A 96 37.57 13.30 14.69
C LYS A 96 37.01 13.54 16.09
N SER A 97 35.83 13.00 16.36
CA SER A 97 35.19 13.08 17.68
C SER A 97 35.39 11.77 18.45
N ALA A 98 35.77 11.88 19.72
CA ALA A 98 36.01 10.74 20.61
C ALA A 98 34.74 9.94 20.95
N ASN A 99 33.54 10.53 20.76
CA ASN A 99 32.26 9.96 21.20
C ASN A 99 31.39 9.46 20.05
N ASN A 100 31.96 9.08 18.90
CA ASN A 100 31.20 8.62 17.72
C ASN A 100 30.14 9.62 17.21
N VAL A 101 30.26 10.91 17.54
CA VAL A 101 29.32 11.97 17.09
C VAL A 101 29.25 12.05 15.56
N MET A 102 30.35 11.71 14.90
CA MET A 102 30.47 11.67 13.44
C MET A 102 30.13 10.29 12.83
N SER A 103 29.54 9.39 13.62
CA SER A 103 29.04 8.10 13.13
C SER A 103 27.62 8.27 12.63
N MET A 104 27.42 8.04 11.33
CA MET A 104 26.13 8.11 10.69
C MET A 104 25.56 6.68 10.56
N PRO A 105 24.38 6.39 11.15
CA PRO A 105 23.70 5.12 10.96
C PRO A 105 23.41 4.81 9.47
N PRO A 106 23.05 3.56 9.14
CA PRO A 106 22.55 3.23 7.81
C PRO A 106 21.37 4.11 7.45
N ARG A 107 21.30 4.61 6.20
CA ARG A 107 20.16 5.38 5.70
C ARG A 107 19.86 6.68 6.48
N ALA A 108 20.83 7.20 7.23
CA ALA A 108 20.71 8.44 7.97
C ALA A 108 21.31 9.64 7.21
N TYR A 109 21.02 10.84 7.72
CA TYR A 109 21.41 12.13 7.18
C TYR A 109 22.26 12.88 8.19
N SER A 110 23.19 13.70 7.70
CA SER A 110 24.01 14.59 8.51
C SER A 110 24.12 15.94 7.82
N LEU A 111 23.79 16.98 8.57
CA LEU A 111 23.72 18.35 8.08
C LEU A 111 24.99 19.11 8.46
N PHE A 112 25.57 19.83 7.50
CA PHE A 112 26.71 20.71 7.68
C PHE A 112 26.34 22.15 7.32
N PHE A 113 26.23 23.03 8.30
CA PHE A 113 26.05 24.46 8.09
C PHE A 113 27.34 25.10 7.56
N THR A 114 27.21 26.24 6.88
CA THR A 114 28.35 26.91 6.22
C THR A 114 28.68 28.24 6.88
N GLY A 115 29.96 28.62 6.87
CA GLY A 115 30.43 29.97 7.24
C GLY A 115 31.31 30.04 8.49
N ASP A 116 30.96 29.36 9.59
CA ASP A 116 31.72 29.44 10.84
C ASP A 116 31.85 28.09 11.55
N SER A 117 33.02 27.46 11.43
CA SER A 117 33.33 26.18 12.08
C SER A 117 33.50 26.25 13.60
N SER A 118 33.57 27.45 14.20
CA SER A 118 33.72 27.61 15.65
C SER A 118 32.44 27.21 16.41
N HIS A 119 31.29 27.27 15.75
CA HIS A 119 30.01 26.89 16.33
C HIS A 119 29.98 25.39 16.67
N SER A 120 30.18 24.54 15.68
CA SER A 120 30.03 23.10 15.86
C SER A 120 30.89 22.31 14.88
N PRO A 121 31.24 21.05 15.20
CA PRO A 121 31.78 20.10 14.24
C PRO A 121 30.94 19.93 12.96
N PHE A 122 29.67 20.33 12.99
CA PHE A 122 28.75 20.36 11.86
C PHE A 122 28.67 21.74 11.18
N ASN A 123 29.65 22.62 11.39
CA ASN A 123 29.76 23.88 10.66
C ASN A 123 31.09 23.90 9.89
N THR A 124 31.05 24.26 8.62
CA THR A 124 32.24 24.38 7.78
C THR A 124 32.93 25.72 7.97
N THR A 125 34.20 25.81 7.54
CA THR A 125 35.01 27.04 7.58
C THR A 125 34.71 28.02 6.45
N PHE A 126 33.84 27.67 5.51
CA PHE A 126 33.61 28.40 4.27
C PHE A 126 32.11 28.61 4.04
N THR A 127 31.76 29.63 3.27
CA THR A 127 30.41 29.83 2.73
C THR A 127 30.32 29.31 1.29
N LEU A 128 29.11 28.94 0.84
CA LEU A 128 28.90 28.49 -0.54
C LEU A 128 28.78 29.71 -1.50
N PRO A 129 29.59 29.79 -2.58
CA PRO A 129 29.37 30.76 -3.66
C PRO A 129 28.10 30.43 -4.45
N VAL A 130 27.55 31.36 -5.24
CA VAL A 130 26.29 31.13 -6.01
C VAL A 130 26.36 29.95 -6.98
N LYS A 131 27.56 29.62 -7.49
CA LYS A 131 27.79 28.50 -8.40
C LYS A 131 29.10 27.81 -8.05
N GLY A 132 29.15 26.49 -8.20
CA GLY A 132 30.35 25.73 -7.89
C GLY A 132 30.15 24.23 -7.92
N THR A 133 31.15 23.52 -7.42
CA THR A 133 31.09 22.07 -7.24
C THR A 133 31.54 21.73 -5.81
N ILE A 134 30.75 20.91 -5.12
CA ILE A 134 31.11 20.33 -3.83
C ILE A 134 31.74 18.96 -4.09
N TYR A 135 32.86 18.71 -3.45
CA TYR A 135 33.56 17.45 -3.45
C TYR A 135 33.57 16.86 -2.05
N LEU A 136 33.14 15.60 -1.92
CA LEU A 136 33.23 14.84 -0.69
C LEU A 136 34.40 13.86 -0.79
N TRP A 137 35.40 13.99 0.06
CA TRP A 137 36.61 13.19 0.05
C TRP A 137 36.68 12.22 1.22
N ASN A 138 37.30 11.07 0.97
CA ASN A 138 37.68 10.14 2.03
C ASN A 138 38.77 10.77 2.93
N ALA A 139 39.05 10.14 4.07
CA ALA A 139 40.05 10.57 5.04
C ALA A 139 41.48 10.68 4.49
N SER A 140 41.77 10.05 3.34
CA SER A 140 43.03 10.26 2.62
C SER A 140 43.17 11.69 2.08
N GLY A 141 42.05 12.35 1.76
CA GLY A 141 42.02 13.65 1.08
C GLY A 141 42.68 13.66 -0.31
N LYS A 142 42.85 12.47 -0.92
CA LYS A 142 43.62 12.26 -2.15
C LYS A 142 42.90 11.28 -3.07
N GLY A 143 42.97 11.52 -4.37
CA GLY A 143 42.50 10.60 -5.41
C GLY A 143 41.12 10.97 -5.93
N VAL A 144 40.24 9.98 -6.11
CA VAL A 144 38.88 10.22 -6.59
C VAL A 144 37.99 10.58 -5.39
N PRO A 145 37.22 11.68 -5.45
CA PRO A 145 36.26 12.01 -4.40
C PRO A 145 35.17 10.93 -4.31
N ILE A 146 34.66 10.71 -3.10
CA ILE A 146 33.56 9.78 -2.82
C ILE A 146 32.31 10.19 -3.59
N ASP A 147 32.01 11.49 -3.61
CA ASP A 147 30.89 12.05 -4.33
C ASP A 147 31.19 13.48 -4.81
N THR A 148 30.48 13.91 -5.84
CA THR A 148 30.63 15.23 -6.46
C THR A 148 29.27 15.81 -6.80
N PHE A 149 29.00 17.02 -6.34
CA PHE A 149 27.73 17.71 -6.54
C PHE A 149 27.96 19.08 -7.19
N LYS A 150 27.55 19.22 -8.45
CA LYS A 150 27.59 20.47 -9.19
C LYS A 150 26.30 21.24 -8.95
N TYR A 151 26.41 22.53 -8.68
CA TYR A 151 25.26 23.37 -8.35
C TYR A 151 25.36 24.75 -8.98
N ASP A 152 24.19 25.34 -9.24
CA ASP A 152 24.04 26.70 -9.74
C ASP A 152 22.75 27.29 -9.14
N PHE A 153 22.90 28.32 -8.30
CA PHE A 153 21.80 29.04 -7.65
C PHE A 153 21.56 30.41 -8.29
N SER A 154 22.09 30.68 -9.48
CA SER A 154 21.93 31.99 -10.15
C SER A 154 20.46 32.39 -10.37
N GLU A 155 19.58 31.40 -10.56
CA GLU A 155 18.14 31.60 -10.77
C GLU A 155 17.28 31.03 -9.63
N ILE A 156 17.90 30.56 -8.54
CA ILE A 156 17.20 29.90 -7.44
C ILE A 156 17.01 30.90 -6.28
N PRO A 157 15.76 31.20 -5.87
CA PRO A 157 15.47 32.07 -4.72
C PRO A 157 16.08 31.59 -3.40
N SER A 158 16.15 32.49 -2.41
CA SER A 158 16.44 32.13 -1.03
C SER A 158 15.42 31.10 -0.50
N ASP A 159 15.84 30.33 0.50
CA ASP A 159 15.10 29.23 1.12
C ASP A 159 14.76 28.05 0.21
N ASN A 160 15.19 28.05 -1.06
CA ASN A 160 15.08 26.91 -1.96
C ASN A 160 16.39 26.12 -1.99
N SER A 161 16.29 24.79 -2.07
CA SER A 161 17.44 23.89 -2.11
C SER A 161 17.54 23.16 -3.44
N LEU A 162 18.73 22.63 -3.74
CA LEU A 162 18.94 21.64 -4.78
C LEU A 162 19.10 20.27 -4.14
N ALA A 163 18.18 19.36 -4.44
CA ALA A 163 18.12 18.05 -3.82
C ALA A 163 18.32 16.94 -4.87
N VAL A 164 19.05 15.89 -4.48
CA VAL A 164 19.27 14.70 -5.31
C VAL A 164 18.12 13.73 -5.11
N ILE A 165 17.36 13.49 -6.18
CA ILE A 165 16.36 12.44 -6.25
C ILE A 165 17.08 11.18 -6.72
N ARG A 166 17.24 10.22 -5.80
CA ARG A 166 17.83 8.91 -6.09
C ARG A 166 16.76 8.03 -6.71
N GLY A 167 16.96 7.67 -7.97
CA GLY A 167 16.06 6.77 -8.68
C GLY A 167 16.23 5.32 -8.22
N ALA A 168 15.32 4.44 -8.68
CA ALA A 168 15.44 3.00 -8.45
C ALA A 168 16.74 2.44 -9.04
N ARG A 169 17.19 1.29 -8.53
CA ARG A 169 18.47 0.64 -8.90
C ARG A 169 18.65 0.62 -10.44
N GLY A 170 19.67 1.31 -10.94
CA GLY A 170 20.01 1.40 -12.38
C GLY A 170 19.49 2.64 -13.12
N THR A 171 18.70 3.50 -12.47
CA THR A 171 18.32 4.80 -13.01
C THR A 171 19.29 5.89 -12.56
N LYS A 172 19.49 6.92 -13.40
CA LYS A 172 20.37 8.05 -13.06
C LYS A 172 19.73 8.89 -11.97
N ASN A 173 20.55 9.37 -11.03
CA ASN A 173 20.14 10.39 -10.07
C ASN A 173 19.82 11.69 -10.81
N VAL A 174 18.77 12.39 -10.34
CA VAL A 174 18.35 13.67 -10.90
C VAL A 174 18.45 14.72 -9.81
N ILE A 175 19.05 15.88 -10.13
CA ILE A 175 19.06 17.04 -9.24
C ILE A 175 17.84 17.89 -9.57
N LYS A 176 17.06 18.26 -8.56
CA LYS A 176 15.86 19.09 -8.73
C LYS A 176 15.85 20.19 -7.67
N THR A 177 15.29 21.34 -8.04
CA THR A 177 15.01 22.43 -7.10
C THR A 177 13.81 22.10 -6.23
N PHE A 178 13.97 22.28 -4.92
CA PHE A 178 12.95 22.06 -3.90
C PHE A 178 12.56 23.42 -3.30
N VAL A 179 11.26 23.74 -3.36
CA VAL A 179 10.69 24.96 -2.77
C VAL A 179 10.51 24.82 -1.25
N ASN A 180 10.35 23.57 -0.79
CA ASN A 180 10.33 23.21 0.62
C ASN A 180 11.50 22.25 0.85
N PRO A 181 12.67 22.75 1.30
CA PRO A 181 13.82 21.90 1.59
C PRO A 181 13.51 20.81 2.63
N THR A 182 14.22 19.69 2.57
CA THR A 182 13.94 18.49 3.38
C THR A 182 15.11 18.09 4.30
N PRO A 183 15.62 19.00 5.16
CA PRO A 183 16.75 18.69 6.02
C PRO A 183 16.43 17.55 6.99
N GLY A 184 17.35 16.59 7.08
CA GLY A 184 17.28 15.39 7.92
C GLY A 184 16.36 14.30 7.38
N HIS A 185 15.75 14.47 6.21
CA HIS A 185 14.70 13.60 5.69
C HIS A 185 14.98 13.18 4.25
N ALA A 186 14.26 12.17 3.78
CA ALA A 186 14.37 11.73 2.40
C ALA A 186 13.74 12.75 1.44
N ASN A 187 14.46 13.02 0.34
CA ASN A 187 14.01 13.88 -0.74
C ASN A 187 12.85 13.21 -1.49
N TYR A 188 11.62 13.55 -1.11
CA TYR A 188 10.45 13.19 -1.90
C TYR A 188 10.09 14.38 -2.77
N VAL A 189 10.09 14.16 -4.08
CA VAL A 189 9.25 14.99 -4.94
C VAL A 189 7.84 14.70 -4.48
N GLU A 190 7.07 15.72 -4.08
CA GLU A 190 5.64 15.55 -3.78
C GLU A 190 5.05 14.57 -4.79
N ALA A 191 4.62 13.40 -4.30
CA ALA A 191 4.02 12.39 -5.14
C ALA A 191 2.92 13.10 -5.91
N ALA A 192 2.91 12.98 -7.24
CA ALA A 192 1.97 13.68 -8.10
C ALA A 192 0.59 13.65 -7.42
N VAL A 193 0.12 14.85 -7.01
CA VAL A 193 -1.03 15.03 -6.09
C VAL A 193 -2.07 13.97 -6.40
N SER A 194 -2.45 13.18 -5.40
CA SER A 194 -3.28 12.01 -5.64
C SER A 194 -4.54 12.44 -6.40
N PRO A 195 -5.06 11.64 -7.33
CA PRO A 195 -6.26 12.03 -8.08
C PRO A 195 -7.42 12.47 -7.18
N THR A 196 -7.49 11.89 -5.97
CA THR A 196 -8.45 12.22 -4.91
C THR A 196 -8.22 13.60 -4.30
N GLU A 197 -6.98 14.01 -4.06
CA GLU A 197 -6.64 15.35 -3.57
C GLU A 197 -6.90 16.42 -4.63
N LYS A 198 -6.56 16.14 -5.89
CA LYS A 198 -6.92 17.02 -7.03
C LYS A 198 -8.44 17.17 -7.14
N LEU A 199 -9.17 16.07 -7.01
CA LEU A 199 -10.64 16.09 -7.03
C LEU A 199 -11.19 16.90 -5.83
N LYS A 200 -10.60 16.75 -4.64
CA LYS A 200 -11.01 17.49 -3.44
C LYS A 200 -10.76 19.00 -3.57
N GLU A 201 -9.67 19.39 -4.21
CA GLU A 201 -9.37 20.80 -4.50
C GLU A 201 -10.35 21.38 -5.53
N GLN A 202 -10.69 20.61 -6.56
CA GLN A 202 -11.65 21.01 -7.59
C GLN A 202 -13.11 20.99 -7.12
N ASP A 203 -13.46 20.12 -6.17
CA ASP A 203 -14.81 19.93 -5.63
C ASP A 203 -14.89 20.26 -4.13
N LYS A 204 -14.74 21.54 -3.80
CA LYS A 204 -14.77 22.05 -2.42
C LYS A 204 -16.04 21.68 -1.64
N TYR A 205 -17.17 21.51 -2.33
CA TYR A 205 -18.47 21.18 -1.73
C TYR A 205 -18.80 19.67 -1.77
N GLY A 206 -18.01 18.85 -2.47
CA GLY A 206 -18.20 17.39 -2.56
C GLY A 206 -19.38 16.95 -3.45
N PHE A 207 -19.82 17.78 -4.38
CA PHE A 207 -20.96 17.46 -5.24
C PHE A 207 -20.65 16.32 -6.24
N ILE A 208 -19.47 16.34 -6.84
CA ILE A 208 -19.02 15.32 -7.80
C ILE A 208 -18.79 13.99 -7.07
N MET A 209 -18.21 14.03 -5.87
CA MET A 209 -17.99 12.84 -5.05
C MET A 209 -19.30 12.15 -4.65
N THR A 210 -20.31 12.92 -4.24
CA THR A 210 -21.63 12.37 -3.84
C THR A 210 -22.43 11.87 -5.04
N LEU A 211 -22.44 12.60 -6.14
CA LEU A 211 -23.16 12.21 -7.36
C LEU A 211 -22.64 10.89 -7.94
N THR A 212 -21.31 10.72 -8.00
CA THR A 212 -20.68 9.49 -8.49
C THR A 212 -20.97 8.29 -7.59
N ALA A 213 -20.92 8.48 -6.26
CA ALA A 213 -21.27 7.42 -5.29
C ALA A 213 -22.73 6.95 -5.44
N VAL A 214 -23.68 7.89 -5.53
CA VAL A 214 -25.10 7.58 -5.72
C VAL A 214 -25.33 6.89 -7.07
N SER A 215 -24.70 7.38 -8.14
CA SER A 215 -24.82 6.80 -9.49
C SER A 215 -24.40 5.34 -9.52
N VAL A 216 -23.27 4.99 -8.91
CA VAL A 216 -22.76 3.60 -8.87
C VAL A 216 -23.73 2.67 -8.14
N VAL A 217 -24.33 3.11 -7.02
CA VAL A 217 -25.31 2.31 -6.27
C VAL A 217 -26.56 2.05 -7.11
N PHE A 218 -27.08 3.07 -7.78
CA PHE A 218 -28.23 2.90 -8.68
C PHE A 218 -27.91 1.98 -9.85
N LEU A 219 -26.71 2.10 -10.43
CA LEU A 219 -26.27 1.22 -11.52
C LEU A 219 -26.19 -0.24 -11.06
N ALA A 220 -25.67 -0.49 -9.87
CA ALA A 220 -25.59 -1.83 -9.29
C ALA A 220 -26.99 -2.44 -9.08
N LEU A 221 -27.94 -1.67 -8.52
CA LEU A 221 -29.32 -2.12 -8.35
C LEU A 221 -30.03 -2.34 -9.70
N MET A 222 -29.78 -1.49 -10.69
CA MET A 222 -30.33 -1.62 -12.04
C MET A 222 -29.83 -2.90 -12.71
N ILE A 223 -28.54 -3.21 -12.60
CA ILE A 223 -27.96 -4.45 -13.12
C ILE A 223 -28.59 -5.66 -12.42
N LEU A 224 -28.70 -5.64 -11.10
CA LEU A 224 -29.32 -6.72 -10.33
C LEU A 224 -30.78 -6.96 -10.75
N TYR A 225 -31.54 -5.88 -10.95
CA TYR A 225 -32.90 -5.95 -11.48
C TYR A 225 -32.96 -6.60 -12.87
N LEU A 226 -32.05 -6.22 -13.79
CA LEU A 226 -32.01 -6.80 -15.14
C LEU A 226 -31.70 -8.31 -15.10
N VAL A 227 -30.80 -8.75 -14.22
CA VAL A 227 -30.49 -10.17 -14.01
C VAL A 227 -31.74 -10.93 -13.55
N PHE A 228 -32.42 -10.48 -12.49
CA PHE A 228 -33.64 -11.16 -12.03
C PHE A 228 -34.77 -11.12 -13.07
N ARG A 229 -34.91 -10.02 -13.80
CA ARG A 229 -35.92 -9.88 -14.85
C ARG A 229 -35.67 -10.84 -16.03
N THR A 230 -34.43 -10.99 -16.46
CA THR A 230 -34.06 -11.89 -17.55
C THR A 230 -34.22 -13.36 -17.14
N VAL A 231 -33.76 -13.73 -15.95
CA VAL A 231 -33.95 -15.08 -15.41
C VAL A 231 -35.44 -15.42 -15.22
N GLY A 232 -36.22 -14.50 -14.65
CA GLY A 232 -37.66 -14.69 -14.45
C GLY A 232 -38.41 -14.93 -15.76
N LYS A 233 -38.13 -14.12 -16.80
CA LYS A 233 -38.70 -14.33 -18.14
C LYS A 233 -38.26 -15.65 -18.77
N PHE A 234 -37.03 -16.09 -18.53
CA PHE A 234 -36.52 -17.35 -19.06
C PHE A 234 -37.21 -18.57 -18.39
N MET A 235 -37.41 -18.54 -17.08
CA MET A 235 -38.15 -19.58 -16.37
C MET A 235 -39.62 -19.65 -16.84
N GLN A 236 -40.31 -18.53 -16.93
CA GLN A 236 -41.68 -18.47 -17.47
C GLN A 236 -41.79 -19.04 -18.90
N LYS A 237 -40.81 -18.74 -19.77
CA LYS A 237 -40.76 -19.32 -21.12
C LYS A 237 -40.53 -20.84 -21.12
N ARG A 238 -39.71 -21.35 -20.19
CA ARG A 238 -39.46 -22.80 -20.06
C ARG A 238 -40.67 -23.53 -19.51
N ASP A 239 -41.38 -22.95 -18.54
CA ASP A 239 -42.58 -23.54 -17.97
C ASP A 239 -43.74 -23.50 -18.96
N ALA A 240 -43.93 -22.39 -19.69
CA ALA A 240 -44.90 -22.31 -20.78
C ALA A 240 -44.59 -23.29 -21.92
N ALA A 241 -43.31 -23.53 -22.24
CA ALA A 241 -42.90 -24.51 -23.25
C ALA A 241 -43.14 -25.96 -22.79
N LYS A 242 -42.92 -26.27 -21.51
CA LYS A 242 -43.25 -27.59 -20.93
C LYS A 242 -44.76 -27.85 -20.92
N ILE A 243 -45.57 -26.86 -20.54
CA ILE A 243 -47.04 -26.96 -20.56
C ILE A 243 -47.57 -27.17 -21.99
N LYS A 244 -46.98 -26.49 -22.99
CA LYS A 244 -47.32 -26.72 -24.40
C LYS A 244 -46.85 -28.07 -24.93
N ALA A 245 -45.75 -28.63 -24.40
CA ALA A 245 -45.24 -29.94 -24.80
C ALA A 245 -46.02 -31.11 -24.15
N SER A 246 -46.71 -30.88 -23.03
CA SER A 246 -47.54 -31.88 -22.35
C SER A 246 -49.01 -31.92 -22.81
N MET A 247 -49.44 -31.06 -23.75
CA MET A 247 -50.79 -31.13 -24.33
C MET A 247 -50.85 -32.12 -25.51
N PRO A 248 -51.83 -33.05 -25.54
CA PRO A 248 -51.97 -34.00 -26.64
C PRO A 248 -52.43 -33.30 -27.93
N LYS A 249 -51.82 -33.65 -29.06
CA LYS A 249 -52.28 -33.22 -30.39
C LYS A 249 -53.53 -34.02 -30.78
N SER A 250 -54.73 -33.46 -30.59
CA SER A 250 -55.86 -33.76 -31.47
C SER A 250 -56.95 -32.68 -31.44
N GLN A 251 -57.12 -32.09 -32.64
CA GLN A 251 -58.33 -31.54 -33.27
C GLN A 251 -59.23 -30.51 -32.59
N SER A 252 -59.69 -29.61 -33.48
CA SER A 252 -60.74 -28.60 -33.34
C SER A 252 -60.27 -27.22 -32.85
N LYS A 253 -60.10 -26.32 -33.83
CA LYS A 253 -60.30 -24.89 -33.66
C LYS A 253 -61.71 -24.66 -33.09
N LYS A 254 -61.82 -24.53 -31.77
CA LYS A 254 -62.72 -23.57 -31.16
C LYS A 254 -61.83 -22.49 -30.57
N GLU A 255 -62.04 -21.26 -31.04
CA GLU A 255 -61.47 -20.06 -30.43
C GLU A 255 -61.96 -19.98 -28.98
N VAL A 256 -61.22 -20.60 -28.08
CA VAL A 256 -61.23 -20.18 -26.68
C VAL A 256 -60.37 -18.93 -26.67
N ILE A 257 -60.99 -17.79 -26.39
CA ILE A 257 -60.31 -16.54 -26.11
C ILE A 257 -59.40 -16.81 -24.91
N VAL A 258 -58.16 -17.20 -25.17
CA VAL A 258 -57.08 -17.18 -24.18
C VAL A 258 -56.58 -15.74 -24.13
N GLY A 259 -57.46 -14.85 -23.67
CA GLY A 259 -57.03 -13.62 -23.02
C GLY A 259 -56.46 -14.02 -21.65
N ASP A 260 -55.45 -13.29 -21.18
CA ASP A 260 -54.90 -13.42 -19.83
C ASP A 260 -56.05 -13.66 -18.85
N LEU A 261 -56.12 -14.87 -18.28
CA LEU A 261 -57.05 -15.16 -17.20
C LEU A 261 -56.57 -14.32 -16.01
N SER A 262 -57.15 -13.12 -15.88
CA SER A 262 -56.92 -12.22 -14.75
C SER A 262 -57.07 -13.03 -13.46
N GLY A 263 -56.22 -12.74 -12.47
CA GLY A 263 -56.27 -13.43 -11.18
C GLY A 263 -57.66 -13.39 -10.53
N GLU A 264 -58.46 -12.38 -10.88
CA GLU A 264 -59.86 -12.22 -10.46
C GLU A 264 -60.78 -13.30 -11.07
N VAL A 265 -60.60 -13.63 -12.36
CA VAL A 265 -61.40 -14.66 -13.03
C VAL A 265 -61.02 -16.05 -12.50
N ALA A 266 -59.74 -16.29 -12.27
CA ALA A 266 -59.27 -17.52 -11.62
C ALA A 266 -59.82 -17.63 -10.19
N ALA A 267 -59.78 -16.55 -9.40
CA ALA A 267 -60.35 -16.51 -8.05
C ALA A 267 -61.87 -16.77 -8.07
N ALA A 268 -62.62 -16.15 -8.98
CA ALA A 268 -64.06 -16.36 -9.12
C ALA A 268 -64.40 -17.82 -9.45
N ILE A 269 -63.65 -18.46 -10.37
CA ILE A 269 -63.82 -19.87 -10.70
C ILE A 269 -63.53 -20.75 -9.47
N THR A 270 -62.46 -20.46 -8.72
CA THR A 270 -62.12 -21.23 -7.52
C THR A 270 -63.16 -21.09 -6.40
N ILE A 271 -63.71 -19.89 -6.21
CA ILE A 271 -64.78 -19.65 -5.22
C ILE A 271 -66.05 -20.39 -5.64
N ALA A 272 -66.39 -20.38 -6.93
CA ALA A 272 -67.55 -21.10 -7.44
C ALA A 272 -67.43 -22.62 -7.25
N LEU A 273 -66.24 -23.19 -7.52
CA LEU A 273 -65.97 -24.61 -7.29
C LEU A 273 -66.00 -24.97 -5.80
N LYS A 274 -65.44 -24.11 -4.93
CA LYS A 274 -65.45 -24.34 -3.49
C LYS A 274 -66.86 -24.30 -2.92
N ALA A 275 -67.68 -23.33 -3.34
CA ALA A 275 -69.07 -23.24 -2.92
C ALA A 275 -69.89 -24.49 -3.33
N TYR A 276 -69.69 -24.99 -4.55
CA TYR A 276 -70.34 -26.22 -5.01
C TYR A 276 -69.92 -27.45 -4.18
N GLN A 277 -68.63 -27.53 -3.82
CA GLN A 277 -68.11 -28.64 -3.03
C GLN A 277 -68.61 -28.60 -1.57
N ASP A 278 -68.73 -27.39 -0.99
CA ASP A 278 -69.30 -27.21 0.35
C ASP A 278 -70.80 -27.59 0.40
N GLU A 279 -71.54 -27.37 -0.69
CA GLU A 279 -72.95 -27.78 -0.79
C GLU A 279 -73.09 -29.32 -0.83
N LEU A 280 -72.20 -30.01 -1.56
CA LEU A 280 -72.13 -31.48 -1.53
C LEU A 280 -71.75 -32.03 -0.15
N GLU A 281 -70.76 -31.42 0.51
CA GLU A 281 -70.35 -31.80 1.87
C GLU A 281 -71.48 -31.56 2.90
N ALA A 282 -72.30 -30.52 2.71
CA ALA A 282 -73.47 -30.26 3.55
C ALA A 282 -74.58 -31.31 3.37
N GLU A 283 -74.79 -31.81 2.14
CA GLU A 283 -75.69 -32.94 1.89
C GLU A 283 -75.19 -34.23 2.56
N GLU A 284 -73.88 -34.49 2.52
CA GLU A 284 -73.28 -35.67 3.17
C GLU A 284 -73.43 -35.64 4.71
N GLN A 285 -73.33 -34.46 5.33
CA GLN A 285 -73.48 -34.31 6.78
C GLN A 285 -74.91 -34.45 7.30
N MET A 286 -75.95 -34.38 6.46
CA MET A 286 -77.34 -34.61 6.89
C MET A 286 -77.69 -36.09 7.12
N GLN A 287 -76.80 -37.05 6.82
CA GLN A 287 -76.96 -38.46 7.20
C GLN A 287 -76.33 -38.76 8.57
N LEU A 288 -77.09 -38.55 9.65
CA LEU A 288 -76.67 -38.90 11.01
C LEU A 288 -76.63 -40.43 11.22
N THR A 289 -75.48 -41.07 10.98
CA THR A 289 -75.23 -42.48 11.34
C THR A 289 -74.76 -42.60 12.80
N LEU A 290 -75.70 -42.55 13.74
CA LEU A 290 -75.38 -42.68 15.18
C LEU A 290 -75.00 -44.13 15.52
N ASN A 291 -73.70 -44.44 15.50
CA ASN A 291 -73.18 -45.76 15.84
C ASN A 291 -73.04 -45.90 17.37
N ARG A 292 -73.98 -46.60 18.02
CA ARG A 292 -73.98 -46.78 19.48
C ARG A 292 -73.01 -47.89 19.88
N VAL A 293 -71.78 -47.52 20.23
CA VAL A 293 -70.75 -48.49 20.68
C VAL A 293 -71.04 -48.99 22.10
N ALA A 294 -71.32 -50.28 22.25
CA ALA A 294 -71.31 -50.96 23.55
C ALA A 294 -69.85 -51.18 24.00
N LYS A 295 -69.53 -50.89 25.26
CA LYS A 295 -68.16 -51.02 25.81
C LYS A 295 -67.73 -52.49 25.89
N SER A 296 -66.91 -52.95 24.94
CA SER A 296 -66.18 -54.22 25.05
C SER A 296 -64.88 -53.98 25.82
N TYR A 297 -64.68 -54.67 26.95
CA TYR A 297 -63.47 -54.53 27.77
C TYR A 297 -62.20 -54.85 26.96
N SER A 298 -61.21 -53.94 27.02
CA SER A 298 -59.91 -54.09 26.36
C SER A 298 -58.94 -54.90 27.24
N PRO A 299 -58.21 -55.90 26.69
CA PRO A 299 -57.25 -56.71 27.44
C PRO A 299 -56.04 -55.92 27.98
N TRP A 300 -55.83 -54.68 27.56
CA TRP A 300 -54.66 -53.87 27.96
C TRP A 300 -54.68 -53.48 29.45
N SER A 301 -55.84 -53.56 30.12
CA SER A 301 -56.00 -53.32 31.56
C SER A 301 -56.05 -54.62 32.39
N SER A 302 -55.74 -55.76 31.79
CA SER A 302 -55.84 -57.08 32.44
C SER A 302 -54.67 -57.32 33.41
N LYS A 303 -54.91 -57.16 34.73
CA LYS A 303 -53.91 -57.33 35.80
C LYS A 303 -53.41 -58.78 35.99
N ILE A 304 -54.03 -59.78 35.37
CA ILE A 304 -53.64 -61.19 35.51
C ILE A 304 -52.28 -61.51 34.86
N HIS A 305 -51.84 -60.72 33.87
CA HIS A 305 -50.55 -60.95 33.21
C HIS A 305 -49.33 -60.43 34.01
N GLY A 306 -49.55 -59.73 35.12
CA GLY A 306 -48.48 -59.11 35.92
C GLY A 306 -48.01 -59.93 37.12
N LEU A 307 -48.55 -61.13 37.36
CA LEU A 307 -48.19 -61.94 38.53
C LEU A 307 -47.08 -62.93 38.18
N THR A 308 -45.97 -62.85 38.91
CA THR A 308 -44.79 -63.71 38.75
C THR A 308 -45.12 -65.14 39.17
N HIS A 309 -44.84 -66.12 38.30
CA HIS A 309 -45.02 -67.54 38.61
C HIS A 309 -43.94 -68.03 39.60
N GLU A 310 -44.30 -68.85 40.59
CA GLU A 310 -43.34 -69.45 41.52
C GLU A 310 -42.45 -70.50 40.83
N PRO A 311 -41.15 -70.58 41.16
CA PRO A 311 -40.22 -71.49 40.50
C PRO A 311 -40.41 -72.95 40.92
N GLU A 312 -40.51 -73.84 39.92
CA GLU A 312 -40.62 -75.28 40.13
C GLU A 312 -39.30 -75.90 40.65
N ARG A 313 -39.38 -76.64 41.76
CA ARG A 313 -38.24 -77.39 42.32
C ARG A 313 -38.19 -78.80 41.70
N LYS A 314 -37.20 -79.07 40.86
CA LYS A 314 -36.92 -80.42 40.34
C LYS A 314 -36.58 -81.38 41.50
N ARG A 315 -37.30 -82.50 41.60
CA ARG A 315 -36.91 -83.69 42.38
C ARG A 315 -36.43 -84.76 41.43
#